data_AF-A0A7C2L3U8-F1
#
_entry.id   AF-A0A7C2L3U8-F1
#
_cell.length_a   1.000
_cell.length_b   1.000
_cell.length_c   1.000
_cell.angle_alpha   90.00
_cell.angle_beta   90.00
_cell.angle_gamma   90.00
#
_symmetry.space_group_name_H-M   'P 1'
#
loop_
_entity.id
_entity.type
_entity.pdbx_description
1 polymer ?
#
loop_
_entity_poly.entity_id
_entity_poly.type
_entity_poly.pdbx_seq_one_letter_code
_entity_poly.pdbx_strand_id
1 'polypeptide(L)'
;MVTITMKELLEAGVHFGHQTHRWNPKMREFIFGERNGIHIIDLQKTQRYFREAVKFVTEMAAQGKTFLFVGTKRQAQDAIAEEATRCGQFYVNHRWLGGLLTNFQTIRKSIQKLQELEQMKADG
;
A
#
# COMPACT_ATOMS: atom_id res chain seq x y z
N MET A 1 4.13 19.34 -9.05
CA MET A 1 3.48 18.02 -9.07
C MET A 1 4.55 16.97 -9.23
N VAL A 2 4.49 15.87 -8.47
CA VAL A 2 5.39 14.73 -8.69
C VAL A 2 5.03 14.10 -10.03
N THR A 3 6.00 14.05 -10.94
CA THR A 3 5.83 13.46 -12.28
C THR A 3 6.76 12.27 -12.40
N ILE A 4 6.21 11.06 -12.41
CA ILE A 4 6.96 9.85 -12.74
C ILE A 4 6.92 9.67 -14.26
N THR A 5 8.11 9.51 -14.84
CA THR A 5 8.28 9.27 -16.27
C THR A 5 8.04 7.81 -16.63
N MET A 6 7.65 7.56 -17.88
CA MET A 6 7.52 6.19 -18.40
C MET A 6 8.82 5.39 -18.28
N LYS A 7 9.95 6.09 -18.46
CA LYS A 7 11.29 5.51 -18.40
C LYS A 7 11.60 4.99 -16.99
N GLU A 8 11.32 5.75 -15.95
CA GLU A 8 11.52 5.33 -14.56
C GLU A 8 10.67 4.10 -14.20
N LEU A 9 9.42 4.04 -14.68
CA LEU A 9 8.55 2.86 -14.48
C LEU A 9 9.09 1.60 -15.19
N LEU A 10 9.67 1.78 -16.38
CA LEU A 10 10.31 0.70 -17.12
C LEU A 10 11.57 0.19 -16.40
N GLU A 11 12.45 1.11 -15.98
CA GLU A 11 13.70 0.79 -15.28
C GLU A 11 13.45 0.14 -13.91
N ALA A 12 12.42 0.58 -13.19
CA ALA A 12 11.99 -0.03 -11.93
C ALA A 12 11.31 -1.40 -12.09
N GLY A 13 11.02 -1.83 -13.32
CA GLY A 13 10.42 -3.14 -13.60
C GLY A 13 8.96 -3.28 -13.13
N VAL A 14 8.23 -2.18 -12.90
CA VAL A 14 6.86 -2.24 -12.35
C VAL A 14 5.80 -2.67 -13.36
N HIS A 15 6.19 -2.85 -14.63
CA HIS A 15 5.32 -3.33 -15.70
C HIS A 15 5.15 -4.86 -15.69
N PHE A 16 5.96 -5.60 -14.92
CA PHE A 16 5.84 -7.05 -14.83
C PHE A 16 4.67 -7.44 -13.92
N GLY A 17 3.70 -8.15 -14.50
CA GLY A 17 2.59 -8.76 -13.79
C GLY A 17 2.89 -10.19 -13.33
N HIS A 18 1.83 -10.99 -13.18
CA HIS A 18 1.93 -12.40 -12.85
C HIS A 18 1.89 -13.29 -14.11
N GLN A 19 2.08 -14.59 -13.89
CA GLN A 19 1.93 -15.60 -14.94
C GLN A 19 0.51 -15.63 -15.48
N THR A 20 0.34 -15.96 -16.77
CA THR A 20 -0.94 -15.91 -17.49
C THR A 20 -2.05 -16.77 -16.89
N HIS A 21 -1.71 -17.82 -16.14
CA HIS A 21 -2.69 -18.65 -15.44
C HIS A 21 -3.16 -18.07 -14.10
N ARG A 22 -2.48 -17.06 -13.55
CA ARG A 22 -2.81 -16.40 -12.26
C ARG A 22 -3.26 -14.96 -12.51
N TRP A 23 -4.30 -14.80 -13.32
CA TRP A 23 -4.84 -13.49 -13.66
C TRP A 23 -6.32 -13.38 -13.30
N ASN A 24 -6.78 -12.14 -13.11
CA ASN A 24 -8.19 -11.84 -12.92
C ASN A 24 -8.75 -11.29 -14.23
N PRO A 25 -9.84 -11.85 -14.80
CA PRO A 25 -10.42 -11.39 -16.07
C PRO A 25 -10.76 -9.89 -16.13
N LYS A 26 -11.06 -9.27 -14.97
CA LYS A 26 -11.30 -7.82 -14.87
C LYS A 26 -10.05 -6.98 -15.17
N MET A 27 -8.86 -7.58 -15.07
CA MET A 27 -7.60 -6.90 -15.39
C MET A 27 -7.32 -6.77 -16.87
N ARG A 28 -8.16 -7.35 -17.75
CA ARG A 28 -7.94 -7.36 -19.21
C ARG A 28 -7.67 -5.96 -19.77
N GLU A 29 -8.38 -4.95 -19.28
CA GLU A 29 -8.19 -3.58 -19.74
C GLU A 29 -6.85 -2.98 -19.30
N PHE A 30 -6.20 -3.47 -18.24
CA PHE A 30 -4.92 -2.94 -17.75
C PHE A 30 -3.72 -3.74 -18.25
N ILE A 31 -3.94 -4.84 -18.97
CA ILE A 31 -2.90 -5.70 -19.54
C ILE A 31 -2.59 -5.20 -20.96
N PHE A 32 -1.33 -4.84 -21.19
CA PHE A 32 -0.84 -4.46 -22.52
C PHE A 32 -0.66 -5.69 -23.42
N GLY A 33 -0.16 -6.79 -22.86
CA GLY A 33 0.08 -8.04 -23.57
C GLY A 33 0.75 -9.09 -22.68
N GLU A 34 1.32 -10.12 -23.30
CA GLU A 34 2.10 -11.15 -22.62
C GLU A 34 3.46 -11.34 -23.26
N ARG A 35 4.47 -11.69 -22.45
CA ARG A 35 5.80 -12.06 -22.92
C ARG A 35 6.33 -13.18 -22.03
N ASN A 36 6.76 -14.29 -22.65
CA ASN A 36 7.28 -15.46 -21.94
C ASN A 36 6.32 -15.97 -20.83
N GLY A 37 5.02 -15.94 -21.08
CA GLY A 37 3.99 -16.38 -20.12
C GLY A 37 3.76 -15.44 -18.93
N ILE A 38 4.29 -14.22 -18.95
CA ILE A 38 4.06 -13.17 -17.94
C ILE A 38 3.23 -12.04 -18.56
N HIS A 39 2.18 -11.60 -17.87
CA HIS A 39 1.42 -10.42 -18.28
C HIS A 39 2.24 -9.13 -18.11
N ILE A 40 2.20 -8.27 -19.12
CA ILE A 40 2.77 -6.92 -19.08
C ILE A 40 1.65 -5.92 -18.82
N ILE A 41 1.82 -5.10 -17.80
CA ILE A 41 0.86 -4.05 -17.40
C ILE A 41 1.07 -2.82 -18.29
N ASP A 42 -0.03 -2.21 -18.73
CA ASP A 42 -0.01 -0.99 -19.54
C ASP A 42 0.40 0.23 -18.70
N LEU A 43 1.65 0.67 -18.92
CA LEU A 43 2.21 1.81 -18.20
C LEU A 43 1.61 3.16 -18.60
N GLN A 44 1.02 3.30 -19.80
CA GLN A 44 0.31 4.54 -20.16
C GLN A 44 -0.92 4.73 -19.28
N LYS A 45 -1.66 3.63 -19.06
CA LYS A 45 -2.78 3.62 -18.11
C LYS A 45 -2.30 3.87 -16.69
N THR A 46 -1.23 3.19 -16.24
CA THR A 46 -0.62 3.43 -14.93
C THR A 46 -0.28 4.91 -14.73
N GLN A 47 0.34 5.57 -15.71
CA GLN A 47 0.70 6.99 -15.59
C GLN A 47 -0.53 7.91 -15.49
N ARG A 48 -1.65 7.57 -16.15
CA ARG A 48 -2.90 8.32 -16.03
C ARG A 48 -3.50 8.16 -14.62
N TYR A 49 -3.70 6.92 -14.17
CA TYR A 49 -4.28 6.64 -12.86
C TYR A 49 -3.38 7.10 -11.71
N PHE A 50 -2.06 7.07 -11.88
CA PHE A 50 -1.13 7.60 -10.90
C PHE A 50 -1.33 9.10 -10.68
N ARG A 51 -1.54 9.88 -11.75
CA ARG A 51 -1.84 11.31 -11.65
C ARG A 51 -3.17 11.57 -10.92
N GLU A 52 -4.20 10.77 -11.22
CA GLU A 52 -5.50 10.85 -10.55
C GLU A 52 -5.37 10.52 -9.04
N ALA A 53 -4.63 9.46 -8.69
CA ALA A 53 -4.39 9.06 -7.32
C ALA A 53 -3.59 10.10 -6.52
N VAL A 54 -2.52 10.66 -7.11
CA VAL A 54 -1.73 11.73 -6.47
C VAL A 54 -2.60 12.96 -6.20
N LYS A 55 -3.45 13.34 -7.15
CA LYS A 55 -4.39 14.44 -6.97
C LYS A 55 -5.33 14.17 -5.78
N PHE A 56 -5.97 13.01 -5.75
CA PHE A 56 -6.88 12.62 -4.67
C PHE A 56 -6.19 12.62 -3.30
N VAL A 57 -5.02 11.99 -3.20
CA VAL A 57 -4.27 11.91 -1.93
C VAL A 57 -3.84 13.31 -1.46
N THR A 58 -3.41 14.18 -2.38
CA THR A 58 -3.04 15.56 -2.06
C THR A 58 -4.24 16.35 -1.54
N GLU A 59 -5.41 16.22 -2.17
CA GLU A 59 -6.64 16.88 -1.73
C GLU A 59 -7.09 16.38 -0.36
N MET A 60 -7.05 15.07 -0.11
CA MET A 60 -7.42 14.50 1.20
C MET A 60 -6.42 14.88 2.30
N ALA A 61 -5.12 14.91 1.98
CA ALA A 61 -4.10 15.36 2.91
C ALA A 61 -4.27 16.84 3.29
N ALA A 62 -4.60 17.71 2.31
CA ALA A 62 -4.88 19.12 2.56
C ALA A 62 -6.11 19.33 3.47
N GLN A 63 -7.06 18.39 3.48
CA GLN A 63 -8.21 18.38 4.39
C GLN A 63 -7.89 17.79 5.78
N GLY A 64 -6.64 17.42 6.05
CA GLY A 64 -6.23 16.82 7.32
C GLY A 64 -6.74 15.39 7.51
N LYS A 65 -7.05 14.66 6.42
CA LYS A 65 -7.44 13.26 6.52
C LYS A 65 -6.25 12.38 6.89
N THR A 66 -6.55 11.29 7.57
CA THR A 66 -5.58 10.29 8.00
C THR A 66 -5.49 9.16 6.96
N PHE A 67 -4.27 8.69 6.71
CA PHE A 67 -4.00 7.57 5.81
C PHE A 67 -3.50 6.36 6.59
N LEU A 68 -3.93 5.17 6.17
CA LEU A 68 -3.46 3.90 6.68
C LEU A 68 -2.70 3.17 5.57
N PHE A 69 -1.40 3.01 5.75
CA PHE A 69 -0.55 2.25 4.83
C PHE A 69 -0.62 0.76 5.19
N VAL A 70 -0.81 -0.12 4.21
CA VAL A 70 -0.95 -1.56 4.46
C VAL A 70 -0.09 -2.36 3.49
N GLY A 71 0.84 -3.16 4.03
CA GLY A 71 1.67 -4.05 3.22
C GLY A 71 2.31 -5.15 4.06
N THR A 72 1.80 -6.37 3.94
CA THR A 72 2.20 -7.52 4.77
C THR A 72 3.20 -8.46 4.10
N LYS A 73 3.48 -8.25 2.81
CA LYS A 73 4.48 -9.03 2.06
C LYS A 73 5.88 -8.63 2.51
N ARG A 74 6.79 -9.60 2.66
CA ARG A 74 8.20 -9.38 3.04
C ARG A 74 8.87 -8.24 2.25
N GLN A 75 8.63 -8.18 0.94
CA GLN A 75 9.21 -7.16 0.04
C GLN A 75 8.65 -5.74 0.28
N ALA A 76 7.53 -5.61 0.98
CA ALA A 76 6.85 -4.34 1.22
C ALA A 76 6.92 -3.87 2.68
N GLN A 77 7.35 -4.72 3.63
CA GLN A 77 7.21 -4.42 5.06
C GLN A 77 8.02 -3.19 5.47
N ASP A 78 9.28 -3.12 5.02
CA ASP A 78 10.20 -2.05 5.38
C ASP A 78 9.81 -0.75 4.67
N ALA A 79 9.59 -0.81 3.35
CA ALA A 79 9.19 0.35 2.56
C ALA A 79 7.90 1.01 3.08
N ILE A 80 6.90 0.21 3.50
CA ILE A 80 5.66 0.74 4.06
C ILE A 80 5.88 1.40 5.42
N ALA A 81 6.68 0.79 6.30
CA ALA A 81 6.95 1.35 7.63
C ALA A 81 7.77 2.63 7.56
N GLU A 82 8.83 2.64 6.73
CA GLU A 82 9.71 3.79 6.54
C GLU A 82 8.95 4.99 5.98
N GLU A 83 8.21 4.79 4.89
CA GLU A 83 7.50 5.87 4.20
C GLU A 83 6.32 6.42 5.01
N ALA A 84 5.57 5.55 5.70
CA ALA A 84 4.51 5.98 6.60
C ALA A 84 5.06 6.79 7.78
N THR A 85 6.17 6.35 8.37
CA THR A 85 6.83 7.05 9.48
C THR A 85 7.38 8.40 9.03
N ARG A 86 8.00 8.46 7.83
CA ARG A 86 8.53 9.70 7.24
C ARG A 86 7.45 10.76 7.03
N CYS A 87 6.23 10.35 6.67
CA CYS A 87 5.09 11.26 6.51
C CYS A 87 4.19 11.38 7.75
N GLY A 88 4.55 10.77 8.89
CA GLY A 88 3.79 10.82 10.13
C GLY A 88 2.40 10.17 10.07
N GLN A 89 2.22 9.17 9.21
CA GLN A 89 0.96 8.44 9.04
C GLN A 89 1.04 7.02 9.63
N PHE A 90 -0.12 6.37 9.77
CA PHE A 90 -0.23 5.05 10.40
C PHE A 90 0.01 3.93 9.38
N TYR A 91 0.53 2.79 9.84
CA TYR A 91 0.78 1.64 8.98
C TYR A 91 0.52 0.28 9.63
N VAL A 92 0.31 -0.73 8.78
CA VAL A 92 0.29 -2.16 9.13
C VAL A 92 1.21 -2.89 8.16
N ASN A 93 2.39 -3.29 8.65
CA ASN A 93 3.40 -3.97 7.83
C ASN A 93 3.61 -5.46 8.15
N HIS A 94 2.96 -5.99 9.19
CA HIS A 94 3.08 -7.40 9.60
C HIS A 94 1.86 -8.22 9.20
N ARG A 95 0.83 -8.21 10.04
CA ARG A 95 -0.40 -9.00 9.83
C ARG A 95 -1.61 -8.09 9.95
N TRP A 96 -2.48 -8.15 8.95
CA TRP A 96 -3.81 -7.55 9.03
C TRP A 96 -4.73 -8.45 9.86
N LEU A 97 -5.16 -7.99 11.03
CA LEU A 97 -6.11 -8.71 11.86
C LEU A 97 -7.53 -8.54 11.31
N GLY A 98 -8.27 -9.64 11.22
CA GLY A 98 -9.68 -9.60 10.86
C GLY A 98 -10.44 -8.71 11.84
N GLY A 99 -11.25 -7.78 11.33
CA GLY A 99 -11.98 -6.83 12.17
C GLY A 99 -11.20 -5.58 12.57
N LEU A 100 -9.99 -5.34 12.05
CA LEU A 100 -9.19 -4.15 12.39
C LEU A 100 -9.98 -2.84 12.27
N LEU A 101 -10.72 -2.68 11.16
CA LEU A 101 -11.55 -1.50 10.90
C LEU A 101 -13.02 -1.70 11.30
N THR A 102 -13.56 -2.92 11.18
CA THR A 102 -14.99 -3.18 11.36
C THR A 102 -15.39 -3.53 12.80
N ASN A 103 -14.45 -4.04 13.61
CA ASN A 103 -14.63 -4.34 15.03
C ASN A 103 -13.54 -3.65 15.87
N PHE A 104 -13.41 -2.33 15.68
CA PHE A 104 -12.37 -1.56 16.34
C PHE A 104 -12.50 -1.53 17.87
N GLN A 105 -13.72 -1.67 18.40
CA GLN A 105 -13.96 -1.75 19.85
C GLN A 105 -13.20 -2.91 20.50
N THR A 106 -13.13 -4.06 19.84
CA THR A 106 -12.39 -5.22 20.36
C THR A 106 -10.89 -5.01 20.23
N ILE A 107 -10.43 -4.50 19.09
CA ILE A 107 -9.00 -4.21 18.84
C ILE A 107 -8.46 -3.18 19.83
N ARG A 108 -9.26 -2.16 20.17
CA ARG A 108 -8.89 -1.14 21.13
C ARG A 108 -8.58 -1.72 22.52
N LYS A 109 -9.25 -2.81 22.93
CA LYS A 109 -8.94 -3.50 24.20
C LYS A 109 -7.53 -4.10 24.17
N SER A 110 -7.11 -4.68 23.05
CA SER A 110 -5.75 -5.21 22.89
C SER A 110 -4.70 -4.09 22.90
N ILE A 111 -5.01 -2.94 22.29
CA ILE A 111 -4.12 -1.76 22.32
C ILE A 111 -3.98 -1.23 23.75
N GLN A 112 -5.10 -1.07 24.47
CA GLN A 112 -5.08 -0.65 25.87
C GLN A 112 -4.27 -1.64 26.71
N LYS A 113 -4.44 -2.95 26.47
CA LYS A 113 -3.67 -3.96 27.19
C LYS A 113 -2.17 -3.86 26.91
N LEU A 114 -1.77 -3.55 25.68
CA LEU A 114 -0.37 -3.30 25.34
C LEU A 114 0.18 -2.11 26.12
N GLN A 115 -0.55 -0.99 26.16
CA GLN A 115 -0.14 0.21 26.91
C GLN A 115 0.01 -0.06 28.40
N GLU A 116 -0.92 -0.83 29.01
CA GLU A 116 -0.79 -1.28 30.40
C GLU A 116 0.49 -2.10 30.63
N LEU A 117 0.80 -3.03 29.73
CA LEU A 117 1.99 -3.88 29.84
C LEU A 117 3.29 -3.09 29.65
N GLU A 118 3.30 -2.10 28.75
CA GLU A 118 4.44 -1.19 28.56
C GLU A 118 4.66 -0.31 29.79
N GLN A 119 3.59 0.21 30.40
CA GLN A 119 3.66 0.98 31.64
C GLN A 119 4.19 0.14 32.81
N MET A 120 3.65 -1.06 33.01
CA MET A 120 4.12 -1.99 34.04
C MET A 120 5.60 -2.35 33.89
N LYS A 121 6.10 -2.45 32.65
CA LYS A 121 7.51 -2.70 32.35
C LYS A 121 8.40 -1.47 32.61
N ALA A 122 7.87 -0.26 32.49
CA ALA A 122 8.60 0.97 32.75
C ALA A 122 8.69 1.28 34.26
N ASP A 123 7.65 0.91 35.01
CA ASP A 123 7.52 1.19 36.45
C ASP A 123 8.21 0.14 37.36
N GLY A 124 8.78 -0.94 36.79
CA GLY A 124 9.46 -2.04 37.52
C GLY A 124 10.40 -2.86 36.64
#